data_AF-A0A1X1YU41-F1
#
_entry.id   AF-A0A1X1YU41-F1
#
_cell.length_a   1.000
_cell.length_b   1.000
_cell.length_c   1.000
_cell.angle_alpha   90.00
_cell.angle_beta   90.00
_cell.angle_gamma   90.00
#
_symmetry.space_group_name_H-M   'P 1'
#
loop_
_entity.id
_entity.type
_entity.pdbx_description
1 polymer ?
#
loop_
_entity_poly.entity_id
_entity_poly.type
_entity_poly.pdbx_seq_one_letter_code
_entity_poly.pdbx_strand_id
1 'polypeptide(L)' 'MNKLGAGGAPGTGSFVWPDPAEESDALARAAQSAERHAFAELRQRQTITSSGDGQPARDDSEKAEIPPRSWKGQR' A
#
# COMPACT_ATOMS: atom_id res chain seq x y z
N MET A 1 12.97 -9.54 4.25
CA MET A 1 11.81 -9.03 5.05
C MET A 1 12.18 -7.87 5.99
N ASN A 2 13.16 -7.03 5.68
CA ASN A 2 13.55 -5.89 6.53
C ASN A 2 12.65 -4.65 6.37
N LYS A 3 11.77 -4.62 5.37
CA LYS A 3 10.87 -3.48 5.08
C LYS A 3 9.54 -3.51 5.80
N LEU A 4 9.19 -4.64 6.42
CA LEU A 4 7.92 -4.83 7.14
C LEU A 4 8.05 -4.57 8.65
N GLY A 5 9.11 -3.89 9.09
CA GLY A 5 9.34 -3.59 10.51
C GLY A 5 9.88 -4.76 11.36
N ALA A 6 10.07 -5.95 10.78
CA ALA A 6 10.55 -7.13 11.51
C ALA A 6 11.98 -7.02 12.06
N GLY A 7 12.77 -6.03 11.60
CA GLY A 7 14.11 -5.75 12.11
C GLY A 7 14.15 -4.95 13.41
N GLY A 8 13.01 -4.45 13.90
CA GLY A 8 12.95 -3.55 15.04
C GLY A 8 13.47 -2.14 14.73
N ALA A 9 13.54 -1.30 15.76
CA ALA A 9 14.12 0.04 15.69
C ALA A 9 15.52 0.03 16.32
N PRO A 10 16.49 0.78 15.76
CA PRO A 10 17.73 1.05 16.48
C PRO A 10 17.44 1.82 17.78
N GLY A 11 18.30 1.68 18.79
CA GLY A 11 18.18 2.44 20.04
C GLY A 11 18.22 3.95 19.79
N THR A 12 17.57 4.73 20.65
CA THR A 12 17.54 6.20 20.51
C THR A 12 18.77 6.84 21.13
N GLY A 13 19.05 8.07 20.68
CA GLY A 13 20.12 8.92 21.19
C GLY A 13 21.10 9.36 20.13
N SER A 14 22.26 9.81 20.58
CA SER A 14 23.37 10.16 19.70
C SER A 14 24.05 8.89 19.17
N PHE A 15 24.73 9.02 18.03
CA PHE A 15 25.46 7.89 17.41
C PHE A 15 26.45 7.21 18.35
N VAL A 16 27.02 7.97 19.30
CA VAL A 16 28.03 7.50 20.25
C VAL A 16 27.48 7.36 21.67
N TRP A 17 26.45 8.12 22.03
CA TRP A 17 25.89 8.14 23.39
C TRP A 17 24.40 7.79 23.36
N PRO A 18 24.02 6.66 23.97
CA PRO A 18 22.62 6.27 24.04
C PRO A 18 21.85 7.16 25.02
N ASP A 19 20.56 7.34 24.75
CA ASP A 19 19.65 7.92 25.72
C ASP A 19 19.39 6.91 26.87
N PRO A 20 18.91 7.38 28.04
CA PRO A 20 18.45 6.50 29.10
C PRO A 20 17.37 5.52 28.59
N ALA A 21 17.38 4.28 29.10
CA ALA A 21 16.48 3.22 28.64
C ALA A 21 14.98 3.61 28.74
N GLU A 22 14.58 4.28 29.82
CA GLU A 22 13.21 4.76 30.02
C GLU A 22 12.77 5.75 28.93
N GLU A 23 13.66 6.66 28.53
CA GLU A 23 13.37 7.65 27.48
C GLU A 23 13.31 6.99 26.11
N SER A 24 14.26 6.11 25.79
CA SER A 24 14.27 5.32 24.55
C SER A 24 13.00 4.48 24.42
N ASP A 25 12.55 3.84 25.50
CA ASP A 25 11.33 3.02 25.51
C ASP A 25 10.06 3.87 25.32
N ALA A 26 9.99 5.04 25.96
CA ALA A 26 8.88 5.97 25.78
C ALA A 26 8.79 6.46 24.32
N LEU A 27 9.93 6.81 23.73
CA LEU A 27 10.01 7.25 22.33
C LEU A 27 9.66 6.12 21.35
N ALA A 28 10.17 4.91 21.58
CA ALA A 28 9.85 3.75 20.75
C ALA A 28 8.35 3.43 20.77
N ARG A 29 7.71 3.50 21.94
CA ARG A 29 6.25 3.31 22.07
C ARG A 29 5.46 4.42 21.38
N ALA A 30 5.90 5.66 21.50
CA ALA A 30 5.25 6.80 20.82
C ALA A 30 5.36 6.69 19.29
N ALA A 31 6.51 6.27 18.77
CA ALA A 31 6.68 6.03 17.34
C ALA A 31 5.77 4.89 16.85
N GLN A 32 5.73 3.76 17.56
CA GLN A 32 4.85 2.64 17.22
C GLN A 32 3.36 3.03 17.26
N SER A 33 2.94 3.86 18.23
CA SER A 33 1.56 4.30 18.29
C SER A 33 1.23 5.18 17.08
N ALA A 34 2.09 6.15 16.74
CA ALA A 34 1.92 7.02 15.57
C ALA A 34 1.85 6.23 14.26
N GLU A 35 2.69 5.21 14.08
CA GLU A 35 2.62 4.30 12.92
C GLU A 35 1.26 3.60 12.83
N ARG A 36 0.79 3.01 13.93
CA ARG A 36 -0.54 2.36 13.96
C ARG A 36 -1.67 3.35 13.66
N HIS A 37 -1.59 4.57 14.18
CA HIS A 37 -2.56 5.62 13.89
C HIS A 37 -2.57 5.98 12.40
N ALA A 38 -1.40 6.20 11.79
CA ALA A 38 -1.29 6.51 10.37
C ALA A 38 -1.84 5.39 9.47
N PHE A 39 -1.52 4.13 9.77
CA PHE A 39 -2.08 2.99 9.03
C PHE A 39 -3.59 2.84 9.24
N ALA A 40 -4.09 3.08 10.45
CA ALA A 40 -5.52 3.03 10.74
C ALA A 40 -6.28 4.12 9.97
N GLU A 41 -5.77 5.35 9.94
CA GLU A 41 -6.37 6.45 9.17
C GLU A 41 -6.37 6.14 7.66
N LEU A 42 -5.25 5.63 7.12
CA LEU A 42 -5.19 5.24 5.72
C LEU A 42 -6.21 4.15 5.40
N ARG A 43 -6.33 3.14 6.27
CA ARG A 43 -7.30 2.04 6.10
C ARG A 43 -8.74 2.56 6.16
N GLN A 44 -9.04 3.47 7.08
CA GLN A 44 -10.36 4.12 7.17
C GLN A 44 -10.67 4.88 5.88
N ARG A 45 -9.74 5.70 5.37
CA ARG A 45 -9.89 6.42 4.09
C ARG A 45 -10.14 5.46 2.93
N GLN A 46 -9.35 4.38 2.82
CA GLN A 46 -9.54 3.37 1.79
C GLN A 46 -10.91 2.68 1.86
N THR A 47 -11.42 2.43 3.07
CA THR A 47 -12.73 1.80 3.27
C THR A 47 -13.85 2.73 2.79
N ILE A 48 -13.74 4.03 3.09
CA ILE A 48 -14.69 5.05 2.65
C ILE A 48 -14.66 5.19 1.12
N THR A 49 -13.47 5.28 0.52
CA THR A 49 -13.31 5.46 -0.93
C THR A 49 -13.67 4.20 -1.72
N SER A 50 -13.35 3.00 -1.23
CA SER A 50 -13.70 1.74 -1.92
C SER A 50 -15.19 1.43 -1.89
N SER A 51 -15.96 2.09 -1.01
CA SER A 51 -17.41 1.94 -0.96
C SER A 51 -18.15 2.83 -1.97
N GLY A 52 -17.45 3.75 -2.65
CA GLY A 52 -18.06 4.79 -3.50
C GLY A 52 -18.11 4.49 -5.00
N ASP A 53 -17.12 3.79 -5.57
CA ASP A 53 -17.01 3.68 -7.03
C ASP A 53 -16.91 2.22 -7.46
N GLY A 54 -18.04 1.53 -7.33
CA GLY A 54 -18.30 0.29 -8.05
C GLY A 54 -18.40 0.58 -9.54
N GLN A 55 -17.26 0.66 -10.22
CA GLN A 55 -17.24 0.63 -11.69
C GLN A 55 -17.74 -0.76 -12.10
N PRO A 56 -18.92 -0.89 -12.74
CA PRO A 56 -19.29 -2.17 -13.31
C PRO A 56 -18.21 -2.48 -14.36
N ALA A 57 -17.55 -3.62 -14.20
CA ALA A 57 -16.73 -4.20 -15.25
C ALA A 57 -17.59 -4.17 -16.52
N ARG A 58 -17.22 -3.30 -17.47
CA ARG A 58 -17.89 -3.24 -18.77
C ARG A 58 -17.66 -4.61 -19.37
N ASP A 59 -18.75 -5.35 -19.54
CA ASP A 59 -18.74 -6.65 -20.19
C ASP A 59 -18.45 -6.41 -21.68
N ASP A 60 -17.17 -6.27 -22.00
CA ASP A 60 -16.67 -6.02 -23.36
C ASP A 60 -16.75 -7.29 -24.25
N SER A 61 -17.51 -8.30 -23.82
CA SER A 61 -17.66 -9.61 -24.48
C SER A 61 -18.40 -9.56 -25.83
N GLU A 62 -18.95 -8.40 -26.24
CA GLU A 62 -19.76 -8.28 -27.46
C GLU A 62 -19.01 -7.70 -28.69
N LYS A 63 -17.68 -7.49 -28.62
CA LYS A 63 -16.90 -6.86 -29.71
C LYS A 63 -15.73 -7.71 -30.23
N ALA A 64 -15.88 -9.03 -30.26
CA ALA A 64 -14.90 -9.94 -30.86
C ALA A 64 -15.46 -10.77 -32.03
N GLU A 65 -16.41 -10.24 -32.81
CA GLU A 65 -16.57 -10.72 -34.19
C GLU A 65 -15.49 -10.07 -35.06
N ILE A 66 -14.34 -10.72 -35.17
CA ILE A 66 -13.36 -10.47 -36.22
C ILE A 66 -13.99 -11.01 -37.51
N PRO A 67 -14.40 -10.17 -38.48
CA PRO A 67 -14.87 -10.69 -39.76
C PRO A 67 -13.71 -11.43 -40.46
N PRO A 68 -13.97 -12.55 -41.17
CA PRO A 68 -12.90 -13.29 -41.84
C PRO A 68 -12.21 -12.37 -42.86
N ARG A 69 -10.88 -12.26 -42.73
CA ARG A 69 -10.02 -11.53 -43.67
C ARG A 69 -10.14 -12.17 -45.05
N SER A 70 -10.95 -11.59 -45.92
CA SER A 70 -10.92 -11.97 -47.34
C SER A 70 -9.60 -11.50 -47.95
N TRP A 71 -8.74 -12.45 -48.31
CA TRP A 71 -7.54 -12.19 -49.11
C TRP A 71 -7.95 -12.05 -50.57
N LYS A 72 -8.17 -10.81 -51.04
CA LYS A 72 -8.12 -10.52 -52.48
C LYS A 72 -6.67 -10.26 -52.88
N GLY A 73 -6.00 -11.32 -53.33
CA GLY A 73 -4.81 -11.18 -54.17
C GLY A 73 -5.23 -10.68 -55.54
N GLN A 74 -4.90 -9.43 -55.87
CA GLN A 74 -4.98 -8.93 -57.24
C GLN A 74 -3.75 -9.41 -58.01
N ARG A 75 -4.00 -10.08 -59.13
CA ARG A 75 -3.10 -10.21 -60.28
C ARG A 75 -3.61 -9.28 -61.36
#